data_AF-A0A2I0M009-F1
#
_entry.id   AF-A0A2I0M009-F1
#
_cell.length_a   1.000
_cell.length_b   1.000
_cell.length_c   1.000
_cell.angle_alpha   90.00
_cell.angle_beta   90.00
_cell.angle_gamma   90.00
#
_symmetry.space_group_name_H-M   'P 1'
#
loop_
_entity.id
_entity.type
_entity.pdbx_description
1 polymer ?
#
loop_
_entity_poly.entity_id
_entity_poly.type
_entity_poly.pdbx_seq_one_letter_code
_entity_poly.pdbx_strand_id
1 'polypeptide(L)'
;MADLASDKKSPEYFFMGLYVLVGAGAIMTTVGFFGCCGAARESQCLLGAFFACLLVIFAAEITAGVFAFIGKKVAIQEAQKIYEDIYDDYMKNPGGKVNKTIYHYHVALQCCGKDSIEQTALPCPENIQLPKNCLVEIQNVIDAHLHLVGIIGIAIAGTTIFGMVFSMVLCCAIRNTRDMI
;
A
#
# COMPACT_ATOMS: atom_id res chain seq x y z
N MET A 1 -3.79 -21.99 0.16
CA MET A 1 -4.29 -21.19 1.31
C MET A 1 -3.98 -21.82 2.68
N ALA A 2 -3.41 -23.04 2.77
CA ALA A 2 -3.11 -23.70 4.05
C ALA A 2 -1.62 -23.59 4.52
N ASP A 3 -0.70 -23.10 3.68
CA ASP A 3 0.73 -23.02 4.02
C ASP A 3 1.18 -21.78 4.81
N LEU A 4 0.26 -20.87 5.15
CA LEU A 4 0.57 -19.64 5.90
C LEU A 4 0.53 -19.81 7.43
N ALA A 5 0.12 -20.98 7.94
CA ALA A 5 -0.12 -21.18 9.38
C ALA A 5 1.09 -21.67 10.19
N SER A 6 2.26 -21.89 9.57
CA SER A 6 3.42 -22.46 10.26
C SER A 6 4.62 -21.51 10.41
N ASP A 7 4.37 -20.27 10.87
CA ASP A 7 5.38 -19.53 11.63
C ASP A 7 4.75 -18.64 12.71
N LYS A 8 5.10 -18.93 13.96
CA LYS A 8 4.46 -18.43 15.19
C LYS A 8 4.70 -16.93 15.44
N LYS A 9 5.43 -16.22 14.56
CA LYS A 9 5.69 -14.76 14.61
C LYS A 9 4.90 -13.95 13.56
N SER A 10 4.23 -14.61 12.60
CA SER A 10 3.43 -13.96 11.54
C SER A 10 1.95 -13.60 11.83
N PRO A 11 1.27 -14.01 12.92
CA PRO A 11 -0.17 -13.75 13.03
C PRO A 11 -0.49 -12.26 13.19
N GLU A 12 0.34 -11.48 13.88
CA GLU A 12 0.02 -10.08 14.21
C GLU A 12 -0.04 -9.17 12.97
N TYR A 13 0.92 -9.27 12.04
CA TYR A 13 0.93 -8.45 10.82
C TYR A 13 -0.25 -8.75 9.89
N PHE A 14 -0.65 -10.02 9.82
CA PHE A 14 -1.81 -10.45 9.03
C PHE A 14 -3.11 -9.88 9.61
N PHE A 15 -3.29 -9.94 10.94
CA PHE A 15 -4.45 -9.33 11.60
C PHE A 15 -4.46 -7.80 11.46
N MET A 16 -3.31 -7.14 11.58
CA MET A 16 -3.21 -5.69 11.34
C MET A 16 -3.65 -5.30 9.93
N GLY A 17 -3.18 -6.02 8.91
CA GLY A 17 -3.61 -5.80 7.53
C GLY A 17 -5.11 -5.98 7.33
N LEU A 18 -5.69 -7.03 7.96
CA LEU A 18 -7.13 -7.29 7.91
C LEU A 18 -7.95 -6.15 8.55
N TYR A 19 -7.53 -5.65 9.72
CA TYR A 19 -8.23 -4.53 10.39
C TYR A 19 -8.21 -3.26 9.55
N VAL A 20 -7.08 -2.94 8.91
CA VAL A 20 -6.97 -1.80 8.00
C VAL A 20 -7.93 -1.95 6.81
N LEU A 21 -8.00 -3.14 6.21
CA LEU A 21 -8.88 -3.41 5.07
C LEU A 21 -10.36 -3.27 5.44
N VAL A 22 -10.78 -3.84 6.57
CA VAL A 22 -12.16 -3.75 7.06
C VAL A 22 -12.52 -2.30 7.40
N GLY A 23 -11.63 -1.57 8.07
CA GLY A 23 -11.82 -0.16 8.38
C GLY A 23 -11.98 0.69 7.13
N ALA A 24 -11.09 0.52 6.15
CA ALA A 24 -11.18 1.23 4.87
C ALA A 24 -12.49 0.93 4.13
N GLY A 25 -12.91 -0.34 4.08
CA GLY A 25 -14.17 -0.76 3.45
C GLY A 25 -15.41 -0.13 4.11
N ALA A 26 -15.44 -0.07 5.44
CA ALA A 26 -16.52 0.55 6.19
C ALA A 26 -16.61 2.06 5.93
N ILE A 27 -15.46 2.75 5.88
CA ILE A 27 -15.38 4.19 5.57
C ILE A 27 -15.90 4.43 4.14
N MET A 28 -15.42 3.68 3.15
CA MET A 28 -15.89 3.82 1.75
C MET A 28 -17.39 3.60 1.61
N THR A 29 -17.95 2.60 2.31
CA THR A 29 -19.39 2.32 2.29
C THR A 29 -20.19 3.47 2.89
N THR A 30 -19.73 4.03 4.01
CA THR A 30 -20.39 5.15 4.70
C THR A 30 -20.38 6.42 3.85
N VAL A 31 -19.23 6.75 3.26
CA VAL A 31 -19.07 7.91 2.37
C VAL A 31 -19.95 7.74 1.11
N GLY A 32 -19.97 6.54 0.52
CA GLY A 32 -20.83 6.23 -0.61
C GLY A 32 -22.32 6.34 -0.28
N PHE A 33 -22.73 5.89 0.90
CA PHE A 33 -24.10 6.02 1.38
C PHE A 33 -24.53 7.49 1.51
N PHE A 34 -23.68 8.35 2.10
CA PHE A 34 -23.96 9.77 2.20
C PHE A 34 -24.02 10.47 0.84
N GLY A 35 -23.14 10.10 -0.11
CA GLY A 35 -23.21 10.62 -1.47
C GLY A 35 -24.50 10.21 -2.18
N CYS A 36 -24.81 8.92 -2.19
CA CYS A 36 -25.99 8.39 -2.88
C CYS A 36 -27.32 8.88 -2.25
N CYS A 37 -27.48 8.76 -0.93
CA CYS A 37 -28.69 9.23 -0.24
C CYS A 37 -28.79 10.75 -0.22
N GLY A 38 -27.67 11.48 -0.18
CA GLY A 38 -27.64 12.94 -0.24
C GLY A 38 -28.17 13.45 -1.57
N ALA A 39 -27.78 12.81 -2.67
CA ALA A 39 -28.32 13.12 -4.00
C ALA A 39 -29.79 12.70 -4.14
N ALA A 40 -30.15 11.48 -3.74
CA ALA A 40 -31.51 10.96 -3.92
C ALA A 40 -32.57 11.67 -3.06
N ARG A 41 -32.22 12.10 -1.84
CA ARG A 41 -33.13 12.82 -0.93
C ARG A 41 -33.03 14.34 -1.06
N GLU A 42 -32.22 14.85 -1.99
CA GLU A 42 -31.95 16.29 -2.15
C GLU A 42 -31.61 16.99 -0.82
N SER A 43 -30.91 16.28 0.08
CA SER A 43 -30.67 16.74 1.43
C SER A 43 -29.32 17.44 1.54
N GLN A 44 -29.37 18.76 1.77
CA GLN A 44 -28.20 19.63 1.94
C GLN A 44 -27.28 19.16 3.08
N CYS A 45 -27.82 18.62 4.16
CA CYS A 45 -27.04 18.15 5.30
C CYS A 45 -26.22 16.90 4.96
N LEU A 46 -26.83 15.91 4.27
CA LEU A 46 -26.11 14.70 3.84
C LEU A 46 -25.05 15.01 2.79
N LEU A 47 -25.36 15.91 1.85
CA LEU A 47 -24.41 16.32 0.81
C LEU A 47 -23.25 17.15 1.39
N GLY A 48 -23.52 17.99 2.40
CA GLY A 48 -22.48 18.68 3.17
C GLY A 48 -21.60 17.72 3.95
N ALA A 49 -22.16 16.68 4.57
CA ALA A 49 -21.39 15.64 5.25
C ALA A 49 -20.50 14.86 4.28
N PHE A 50 -21.01 14.50 3.09
CA PHE A 50 -20.23 13.87 2.02
C PHE A 50 -19.05 14.75 1.59
N PHE A 51 -19.28 16.05 1.34
CA PHE A 51 -18.23 17.00 0.98
C PHE A 51 -17.16 17.12 2.09
N ALA A 52 -17.56 17.22 3.36
CA ALA A 52 -16.64 17.26 4.48
C ALA A 52 -15.78 15.98 4.58
N CYS A 53 -16.38 14.81 4.39
CA CYS A 53 -15.64 13.55 4.34
C CYS A 53 -14.62 13.52 3.20
N LEU A 54 -15.00 13.96 2.00
CA LEU A 54 -14.07 14.02 0.85
C LEU A 54 -12.92 15.00 1.08
N LEU A 55 -13.16 16.14 1.74
CA LEU A 55 -12.09 17.07 2.11
C LEU A 55 -11.06 16.44 3.06
N VAL A 56 -11.52 15.70 4.08
CA VAL A 56 -10.63 15.00 5.01
C VAL A 56 -9.84 13.91 4.29
N ILE A 57 -10.49 13.15 3.40
CA ILE A 57 -9.82 12.12 2.58
C ILE A 57 -8.75 12.77 1.70
N PHE A 58 -9.04 13.89 1.03
CA PHE A 58 -8.09 14.59 0.18
C PHE A 58 -6.88 15.11 0.98
N ALA A 59 -7.09 15.67 2.17
CA ALA A 59 -5.99 16.07 3.05
C ALA A 59 -5.12 14.88 3.49
N ALA A 60 -5.74 13.73 3.75
CA ALA A 60 -5.05 12.49 4.06
C ALA A 60 -4.26 11.95 2.85
N GLU A 61 -4.80 12.02 1.63
CA GLU A 61 -4.11 11.65 0.39
C GLU A 61 -2.84 12.47 0.18
N ILE A 62 -2.92 13.80 0.35
CA ILE A 62 -1.75 14.67 0.21
C ILE A 62 -0.71 14.35 1.29
N THR A 63 -1.15 14.17 2.54
CA THR A 63 -0.25 13.86 3.66
C THR A 63 0.46 12.51 3.45
N ALA A 64 -0.30 11.47 3.07
CA ALA A 64 0.22 10.15 2.76
C ALA A 64 1.17 10.18 1.54
N GLY A 65 0.83 10.94 0.50
CA GLY A 65 1.66 11.12 -0.69
C GLY A 65 3.01 11.78 -0.37
N VAL A 66 3.00 12.85 0.43
CA VAL A 66 4.24 13.52 0.89
C VAL A 66 5.07 12.58 1.75
N PHE A 67 4.44 11.87 2.69
CA PHE A 67 5.13 10.92 3.55
C PHE A 67 5.76 9.77 2.76
N ALA A 68 5.04 9.22 1.78
CA ALA A 68 5.56 8.19 0.88
C ALA A 68 6.76 8.69 0.05
N PHE A 69 6.70 9.94 -0.44
CA PHE A 69 7.78 10.52 -1.23
C PHE A 69 9.06 10.73 -0.42
N ILE A 70 8.96 11.32 0.77
CA ILE A 70 10.11 11.53 1.66
C ILE A 70 10.63 10.18 2.19
N GLY A 71 9.72 9.27 2.50
CA GLY A 71 10.03 7.94 3.04
C GLY A 71 10.69 6.98 2.04
N LYS A 72 10.69 7.26 0.74
CA LYS A 72 11.27 6.36 -0.29
C LYS A 72 12.70 5.93 0.04
N LYS A 73 13.59 6.88 0.34
CA LYS A 73 15.01 6.59 0.61
C LYS A 73 15.19 5.75 1.87
N VAL A 74 14.43 6.09 2.91
CA VAL A 74 14.43 5.36 4.19
C VAL A 74 13.88 3.94 3.97
N ALA A 75 12.81 3.78 3.21
CA ALA A 75 12.22 2.48 2.89
C ALA A 75 13.19 1.57 2.13
N ILE A 76 13.94 2.11 1.16
CA ILE A 76 14.97 1.34 0.44
C ILE A 76 16.08 0.91 1.40
N GLN A 77 16.58 1.82 2.25
CA GLN A 77 17.63 1.51 3.22
C GLN A 77 17.19 0.48 4.27
N GLU A 78 15.98 0.63 4.80
CA GLU A 78 15.44 -0.33 5.78
C GLU A 78 15.18 -1.69 5.13
N ALA A 79 14.66 -1.73 3.89
CA ALA A 79 14.51 -2.99 3.16
C ALA A 79 15.85 -3.68 2.89
N GLN A 80 16.89 -2.92 2.55
CA GLN A 80 18.25 -3.43 2.37
C GLN A 80 18.83 -3.97 3.69
N LYS A 81 18.72 -3.22 4.80
CA LYS A 81 19.18 -3.67 6.13
C LYS A 81 18.46 -4.93 6.60
N ILE A 82 17.13 -4.99 6.44
CA ILE A 82 16.34 -6.18 6.81
C ILE A 82 16.84 -7.39 6.03
N TYR A 83 17.14 -7.22 4.74
CA TYR A 83 17.70 -8.29 3.93
C TYR A 83 19.10 -8.69 4.38
N GLU A 84 19.98 -7.73 4.69
CA GLU A 84 21.32 -7.99 5.23
C GLU A 84 21.27 -8.74 6.56
N ASP A 85 20.41 -8.33 7.49
CA ASP A 85 20.23 -8.99 8.79
C ASP A 85 19.76 -10.45 8.62
N ILE A 86 18.82 -10.71 7.69
CA ILE A 86 18.34 -12.05 7.37
C ILE A 86 19.46 -12.90 6.75
N TYR A 87 20.26 -12.30 5.86
CA TYR A 87 21.38 -12.97 5.21
C TYR A 87 22.48 -13.35 6.23
N ASP A 88 22.85 -12.42 7.11
CA ASP A 88 23.88 -12.63 8.13
C ASP A 88 23.45 -13.67 9.17
N ASP A 89 22.17 -13.69 9.57
CA ASP A 89 21.64 -14.72 10.48
C ASP A 89 21.68 -16.12 9.84
N TYR A 90 21.37 -16.20 8.54
CA TYR A 90 21.47 -17.44 7.78
C TYR A 90 22.92 -17.95 7.67
N MET A 91 23.88 -17.06 7.37
CA MET A 91 25.31 -17.41 7.29
C MET A 91 25.86 -17.89 8.64
N LYS A 92 25.37 -17.34 9.76
CA LYS A 92 25.74 -17.79 11.11
C LYS A 92 25.10 -19.12 11.49
N ASN A 93 23.91 -19.44 10.99
CA ASN A 93 23.15 -20.65 11.36
C ASN A 93 22.53 -21.35 10.13
N PRO A 94 23.33 -22.06 9.30
CA PRO A 94 22.88 -22.65 8.02
C PRO A 94 21.86 -23.81 8.13
N GLY A 95 21.32 -24.11 9.32
CA GLY A 95 20.36 -25.19 9.58
C GLY A 95 19.07 -24.75 10.30
N GLY A 96 18.85 -23.45 10.51
CA GLY A 96 17.66 -22.92 11.22
C GLY A 96 16.40 -22.77 10.35
N LYS A 97 15.26 -22.42 10.98
CA LYS A 97 13.94 -22.15 10.33
C LYS A 97 13.95 -21.01 9.30
N VAL A 98 15.02 -20.22 9.25
CA VAL A 98 15.20 -19.03 8.39
C VAL A 98 15.39 -19.40 6.91
N ASN A 99 15.72 -20.66 6.61
CA ASN A 99 15.93 -21.16 5.25
C ASN A 99 14.75 -20.93 4.30
N LYS A 100 13.50 -21.00 4.79
CA LYS A 100 12.31 -20.86 3.95
C LYS A 100 11.99 -19.40 3.63
N THR A 101 12.20 -18.48 4.58
CA THR A 101 11.88 -17.05 4.41
C THR A 101 12.81 -16.38 3.40
N ILE A 102 14.12 -16.65 3.48
CA ILE A 102 15.10 -16.09 2.53
C ILE A 102 14.87 -16.59 1.10
N TYR A 103 14.49 -17.87 0.95
CA TYR A 103 14.10 -18.44 -0.34
C TYR A 103 12.87 -17.75 -0.94
N HIS A 104 11.85 -17.46 -0.14
CA HIS A 104 10.68 -16.69 -0.61
C HIS A 104 11.05 -15.29 -1.09
N TYR A 105 12.01 -14.63 -0.42
CA TYR A 105 12.55 -13.35 -0.88
C TYR A 105 13.25 -13.48 -2.23
N HIS A 106 14.11 -14.47 -2.41
CA HIS A 106 14.80 -14.73 -3.69
C HIS A 106 13.83 -15.02 -4.84
N VAL A 107 12.78 -15.80 -4.59
CA VAL A 107 11.76 -16.11 -5.60
C VAL A 107 10.89 -14.89 -5.92
N ALA A 108 10.49 -14.11 -4.90
CA ALA A 108 9.64 -12.93 -5.09
C ALA A 108 10.40 -11.81 -5.84
N LEU A 109 11.66 -11.59 -5.52
CA LEU A 109 12.49 -10.54 -6.11
C LEU A 109 13.32 -11.00 -7.31
N GLN A 110 13.35 -12.30 -7.61
CA GLN A 110 14.17 -12.89 -8.68
C GLN A 110 15.66 -12.52 -8.57
N CYS A 111 16.19 -12.52 -7.35
CA CYS A 111 17.57 -12.15 -7.01
C CYS A 111 18.19 -13.23 -6.11
N CYS A 112 19.52 -13.27 -5.99
CA CYS A 112 20.15 -14.17 -5.02
C CYS A 112 21.42 -13.58 -4.39
N GLY A 113 21.45 -13.54 -3.05
CA GLY A 113 22.62 -13.12 -2.29
C GLY A 113 22.87 -11.60 -2.32
N LYS A 114 23.95 -11.20 -1.63
CA LYS A 114 24.45 -9.81 -1.64
C LYS A 114 25.47 -9.56 -2.76
N ASP A 115 26.29 -10.58 -3.04
CA ASP A 115 27.40 -10.57 -3.98
C ASP A 115 27.34 -11.79 -4.92
N SER A 116 27.83 -11.63 -6.15
CA SER A 116 27.79 -12.65 -7.21
C SER A 116 28.70 -13.86 -6.97
N ILE A 117 29.42 -13.94 -5.85
CA ILE A 117 30.45 -14.96 -5.59
C ILE A 117 30.08 -15.90 -4.42
N GLU A 118 29.21 -15.49 -3.49
CA GLU A 118 28.85 -16.28 -2.29
C GLU A 118 27.59 -17.17 -2.44
N GLN A 119 27.32 -17.70 -3.64
CA GLN A 119 26.08 -18.47 -3.89
C GLN A 119 26.09 -19.94 -3.49
N THR A 120 27.26 -20.52 -3.22
CA THR A 120 27.40 -21.98 -3.02
C THR A 120 26.71 -22.51 -1.76
N ALA A 121 26.32 -21.63 -0.82
CA ALA A 121 25.68 -22.00 0.43
C ALA A 121 24.20 -21.53 0.57
N LEU A 122 23.64 -20.87 -0.45
CA LEU A 122 22.33 -20.23 -0.36
C LEU A 122 21.27 -20.98 -1.21
N PRO A 123 20.02 -21.14 -0.73
CA PRO A 123 18.93 -21.65 -1.56
C PRO A 123 18.53 -20.57 -2.59
N CYS A 124 19.17 -20.60 -3.76
CA CYS A 124 18.80 -19.78 -4.93
C CYS A 124 17.80 -20.54 -5.82
N PRO A 125 16.87 -19.85 -6.51
CA PRO A 125 16.08 -20.48 -7.56
C PRO A 125 16.95 -20.80 -8.80
N GLU A 126 16.84 -22.03 -9.33
CA GLU A 126 17.64 -22.55 -10.46
C GLU A 126 17.48 -21.77 -11.78
N ASN A 127 16.47 -20.90 -11.90
CA ASN A 127 16.17 -20.18 -13.14
C ASN A 127 17.01 -18.91 -13.36
N ILE A 128 17.96 -18.58 -12.48
CA ILE A 128 18.75 -17.34 -12.59
C ILE A 128 20.07 -17.63 -13.31
N GLN A 129 20.14 -17.32 -14.62
CA GLN A 129 21.35 -17.47 -15.44
C GLN A 129 22.52 -16.56 -15.03
N LEU A 130 22.22 -15.44 -14.35
CA LEU A 130 23.21 -14.58 -13.73
C LEU A 130 22.64 -14.01 -12.42
N PRO A 131 23.19 -14.38 -11.26
CA PRO A 131 22.72 -13.99 -9.94
C PRO A 131 22.75 -12.48 -9.80
N LYS A 132 21.57 -11.85 -9.78
CA LYS A 132 21.45 -10.42 -9.52
C LYS A 132 21.59 -10.15 -8.03
N ASN A 133 22.30 -9.09 -7.68
CA ASN A 133 22.45 -8.63 -6.30
C ASN A 133 21.08 -8.17 -5.76
N CYS A 134 20.61 -8.81 -4.69
CA CYS A 134 19.31 -8.48 -4.11
C CYS A 134 19.22 -7.04 -3.61
N LEU A 135 20.32 -6.44 -3.14
CA LEU A 135 20.35 -5.05 -2.69
C LEU A 135 19.99 -4.07 -3.82
N VAL A 136 20.44 -4.34 -5.04
CA VAL A 136 20.17 -3.50 -6.22
C VAL A 136 18.74 -3.77 -6.73
N GLU A 137 18.32 -5.03 -6.74
CA GLU A 137 16.98 -5.38 -7.21
C GLU A 137 15.90 -4.85 -6.26
N ILE A 138 16.12 -4.85 -4.93
CA ILE A 138 15.23 -4.21 -3.95
C ILE A 138 15.01 -2.73 -4.31
N GLN A 139 16.07 -2.00 -4.64
CA GLN A 139 15.97 -0.60 -5.06
C GLN A 139 15.14 -0.47 -6.36
N ASN A 140 15.44 -1.28 -7.38
CA ASN A 140 14.71 -1.26 -8.66
C ASN A 140 13.23 -1.60 -8.51
N VAL A 141 12.92 -2.62 -7.71
CA VAL A 141 11.55 -3.09 -7.45
C VAL A 141 10.77 -2.02 -6.69
N ILE A 142 11.34 -1.42 -5.65
CA ILE A 142 10.70 -0.32 -4.91
C ILE A 142 10.46 0.87 -5.84
N ASP A 143 11.45 1.26 -6.65
CA ASP A 143 11.29 2.34 -7.63
C ASP A 143 10.16 2.06 -8.64
N ALA A 144 10.13 0.86 -9.22
CA ALA A 144 9.12 0.45 -10.19
C ALA A 144 7.71 0.41 -9.60
N HIS A 145 7.54 -0.16 -8.40
CA HIS A 145 6.24 -0.23 -7.75
C HIS A 145 5.77 1.13 -7.23
N LEU A 146 6.68 1.99 -6.78
CA LEU A 146 6.33 3.34 -6.33
C LEU A 146 5.77 4.16 -7.50
N HIS A 147 6.30 4.00 -8.71
CA HIS A 147 5.70 4.59 -9.91
C HIS A 147 4.25 4.16 -10.13
N LEU A 148 3.96 2.86 -10.02
CA LEU A 148 2.61 2.32 -10.18
C LEU A 148 1.66 2.83 -9.08
N VAL A 149 2.11 2.80 -7.81
CA VAL A 149 1.35 3.35 -6.67
C VAL A 149 1.10 4.85 -6.83
N GLY A 150 2.07 5.59 -7.36
CA GLY A 150 1.95 7.01 -7.66
C GLY A 150 0.86 7.30 -8.69
N ILE A 151 0.79 6.52 -9.78
CA ILE A 151 -0.26 6.66 -10.80
C ILE A 151 -1.64 6.40 -10.18
N ILE A 152 -1.78 5.33 -9.39
CA ILE A 152 -3.04 5.01 -8.69
C ILE A 152 -3.42 6.16 -7.74
N GLY A 153 -2.47 6.67 -6.96
CA GLY A 153 -2.70 7.79 -6.04
C GLY A 153 -3.21 9.05 -6.74
N ILE A 154 -2.63 9.41 -7.89
CA ILE A 154 -3.08 10.55 -8.69
C ILE A 154 -4.50 10.34 -9.22
N ALA A 155 -4.83 9.13 -9.69
CA ALA A 155 -6.16 8.83 -10.19
C ALA A 155 -7.22 8.92 -9.08
N ILE A 156 -6.89 8.44 -7.88
CA ILE A 156 -7.79 8.54 -6.71
C ILE A 156 -7.97 10.03 -6.34
N ALA A 157 -6.89 10.81 -6.24
CA ALA A 157 -6.96 12.24 -5.96
C ALA A 157 -7.78 13.01 -7.01
N GLY A 158 -7.69 12.63 -8.28
CA GLY A 158 -8.55 13.17 -9.33
C GLY A 158 -10.02 12.86 -9.07
N THR A 159 -10.33 11.59 -8.75
CA THR A 159 -11.70 11.14 -8.46
C THR A 159 -12.29 11.84 -7.22
N THR A 160 -11.51 12.07 -6.17
CA THR A 160 -11.96 12.81 -4.98
C THR A 160 -12.25 14.27 -5.30
N ILE A 161 -11.41 14.93 -6.11
CA ILE A 161 -11.67 16.30 -6.58
C ILE A 161 -12.96 16.37 -7.40
N PHE A 162 -13.19 15.44 -8.33
CA PHE A 162 -14.44 15.39 -9.07
C PHE A 162 -15.64 15.24 -8.14
N GLY A 163 -15.56 14.35 -7.14
CA GLY A 163 -16.59 14.17 -6.12
C GLY A 163 -16.90 15.46 -5.36
N MET A 164 -15.87 16.22 -4.98
CA MET A 164 -16.02 17.51 -4.29
C MET A 164 -16.73 18.55 -5.17
N VAL A 165 -16.33 18.66 -6.45
CA VAL A 165 -16.96 19.59 -7.41
C VAL A 165 -18.43 19.24 -7.62
N PHE A 166 -18.75 17.97 -7.90
CA PHE A 166 -20.14 17.53 -8.08
C PHE A 166 -20.98 17.77 -6.83
N SER A 167 -20.43 17.49 -5.65
CA SER A 167 -21.12 17.74 -4.39
C SER A 167 -21.43 19.22 -4.19
N MET A 168 -20.48 20.12 -4.49
CA MET A 168 -20.68 21.56 -4.36
C MET A 168 -21.73 22.08 -5.35
N VAL A 169 -21.67 21.64 -6.61
CA VAL A 169 -22.63 22.03 -7.66
C VAL A 169 -24.04 21.57 -7.29
N LEU A 170 -24.21 20.31 -6.89
CA LEU A 170 -25.51 19.78 -6.45
C LEU A 170 -26.03 20.51 -5.20
N CYS A 171 -25.15 20.83 -4.26
CA CYS A 171 -25.51 21.56 -3.06
C CYS A 171 -26.06 22.96 -3.42
N CYS A 172 -25.34 23.70 -4.25
CA CYS A 172 -25.76 25.00 -4.76
C CYS A 172 -27.07 24.94 -5.54
N ALA A 173 -27.25 23.93 -6.40
CA ALA A 173 -28.48 23.75 -7.18
C ALA A 173 -29.70 23.55 -6.28
N ILE A 174 -29.61 22.64 -5.32
CA ILE A 174 -30.70 22.36 -4.37
C ILE A 174 -30.98 23.58 -3.48
N ARG A 175 -29.95 24.32 -3.04
CA ARG A 175 -30.14 25.55 -2.25
C ARG A 175 -30.94 26.58 -3.05
N ASN A 176 -30.57 26.81 -4.31
CA ASN A 176 -31.28 27.73 -5.18
C ASN A 176 -32.75 27.32 -5.40
N THR A 177 -33.02 26.02 -5.56
CA THR A 177 -34.40 25.51 -5.66
C THR A 177 -35.19 25.76 -4.38
N ARG A 178 -34.58 25.63 -3.20
CA ARG A 178 -35.26 25.91 -1.92
C ARG A 178 -35.54 27.39 -1.71
N ASP A 179 -34.61 28.28 -2.07
CA ASP A 179 -34.79 29.73 -1.91
C ASP A 179 -35.90 30.30 -2.81
N MET A 180 -36.31 29.56 -3.85
CA MET A 180 -37.40 29.92 -4.77
C MET A 180 -38.81 29.50 -4.29
N ILE A 181 -38.93 28.64 -3.28
CA ILE A 181 -40.21 28.08 -2.78
C ILE A 181 -40.61 28.80 -1.50
#